data_AF-A0A8T4RCZ8-F1
#
_entry.id   AF-A0A8T4RCZ8-F1
#
_cell.length_a   1.000
_cell.length_b   1.000
_cell.length_c   1.000
_cell.angle_alpha   90.00
_cell.angle_beta   90.00
_cell.angle_gamma   90.00
#
_symmetry.space_group_name_H-M   'P 1'
#
loop_
_entity.id
_entity.type
_entity.pdbx_description
1 polymer ?
#
loop_
_entity_poly.entity_id
_entity_poly.type
_entity_poly.pdbx_seq_one_letter_code
_entity_poly.pdbx_strand_id
1 'polypeptide(L)'
;MDEHEQLVEQVKIAIQRNTQARLIKNFRYALEEAEFEIDLLVLIEFTLCIIEAKVGVKERKARKQLAAHKSCILFQQPILQQKQNLMFSKVKTFWISLKERKVVETETNEEMEFYSFLENPIVFLMK
;
A
#
# COMPACT_ATOMS: atom_id res chain seq x y z
N MET A 1 6.71 9.53 18.86
CA MET A 1 6.28 8.64 17.76
C MET A 1 6.29 9.50 16.51
N ASP A 2 7.02 9.08 15.50
CA ASP A 2 7.19 9.83 14.25
C ASP A 2 5.81 10.15 13.64
N GLU A 3 5.64 11.33 13.04
CA GLU A 3 4.39 11.70 12.35
C GLU A 3 4.06 10.70 11.23
N HIS A 4 5.09 10.14 10.58
CA HIS A 4 4.93 9.07 9.60
C HIS A 4 4.39 7.78 10.23
N GLU A 5 4.95 7.36 11.37
CA GLU A 5 4.47 6.18 12.11
C GLU A 5 3.00 6.33 12.55
N GLN A 6 2.62 7.53 13.00
CA GLN A 6 1.24 7.85 13.36
C GLN A 6 0.29 7.74 12.18
N LEU A 7 0.70 8.21 11.00
CA LEU A 7 -0.08 8.13 9.77
C LEU A 7 -0.27 6.67 9.34
N VAL A 8 0.81 5.89 9.31
CA VAL A 8 0.77 4.46 8.96
C VAL A 8 -0.14 3.70 9.92
N GLU A 9 -0.04 3.95 11.23
CA GLU A 9 -0.88 3.27 12.23
C GLU A 9 -2.36 3.65 12.10
N GLN A 10 -2.69 4.92 11.81
CA GLN A 10 -4.08 5.35 11.57
C GLN A 10 -4.70 4.61 10.38
N VAL A 11 -3.96 4.53 9.26
CA VAL A 11 -4.42 3.81 8.06
C VAL A 11 -4.57 2.33 8.36
N LYS A 12 -3.60 1.74 9.07
CA LYS A 12 -3.63 0.33 9.48
C LYS A 12 -4.87 0.02 10.32
N ILE A 13 -5.19 0.84 11.31
CA ILE A 13 -6.39 0.68 12.15
C ILE A 13 -7.66 0.77 11.29
N ALA A 14 -7.74 1.73 10.38
CA ALA A 14 -8.90 1.87 9.48
C ALA A 14 -9.10 0.62 8.61
N ILE A 15 -8.02 0.07 8.06
CA ILE A 15 -8.06 -1.16 7.25
C ILE A 15 -8.43 -2.37 8.11
N GLN A 16 -7.87 -2.51 9.32
CA GLN A 16 -8.14 -3.65 10.23
C GLN A 16 -9.59 -3.75 10.71
N ARG A 17 -10.33 -2.64 10.72
CA ARG A 17 -11.77 -2.66 11.02
C ARG A 17 -12.57 -3.43 9.97
N ASN A 18 -11.99 -3.73 8.81
CA ASN A 18 -12.62 -4.47 7.73
C ASN A 18 -12.13 -5.93 7.70
N THR A 19 -13.04 -6.87 7.91
CA THR A 19 -12.73 -8.31 7.99
C THR A 19 -12.25 -8.93 6.67
N GLN A 20 -12.50 -8.25 5.54
CA GLN A 20 -12.07 -8.69 4.21
C GLN A 20 -10.60 -8.39 3.90
N ALA A 21 -9.93 -7.58 4.73
CA ALA A 21 -8.55 -7.17 4.52
C ALA A 21 -7.58 -7.98 5.40
N ARG A 22 -6.59 -8.59 4.77
CA ARG A 22 -5.44 -9.21 5.44
C ARG A 22 -4.23 -8.29 5.29
N LEU A 23 -3.70 -7.80 6.41
CA LEU A 23 -2.44 -7.05 6.45
C LEU A 23 -1.24 -8.01 6.46
N ILE A 24 -0.27 -7.74 5.59
CA ILE A 24 1.04 -8.42 5.55
C ILE A 24 2.04 -7.51 6.25
N LYS A 25 2.57 -7.97 7.39
CA LYS A 25 3.45 -7.16 8.25
C LYS A 25 4.90 -7.27 7.81
N ASN A 26 5.65 -6.17 7.96
CA ASN A 26 7.11 -6.11 7.83
C ASN A 26 7.63 -6.63 6.48
N PHE A 27 6.94 -6.32 5.38
CA PHE A 27 7.37 -6.78 4.06
C PHE A 27 8.58 -5.99 3.58
N ARG A 28 9.66 -6.71 3.30
CA ARG A 28 10.93 -6.14 2.82
C ARG A 28 11.44 -6.92 1.61
N TYR A 29 12.15 -6.22 0.73
CA TYR A 29 12.82 -6.83 -0.40
C TYR A 29 14.12 -6.10 -0.74
N ALA A 30 14.99 -6.74 -1.51
CA ALA A 30 16.23 -6.15 -2.01
C ALA A 30 16.09 -5.77 -3.49
N LEU A 31 16.62 -4.61 -3.87
CA LEU A 31 16.77 -4.15 -5.25
C LEU A 31 18.10 -3.40 -5.38
N GLU A 32 18.94 -3.82 -6.32
CA GLU A 32 20.24 -3.16 -6.61
C GLU A 32 21.07 -2.91 -5.33
N GLU A 33 21.23 -3.95 -4.50
CA GLU A 33 21.98 -3.93 -3.23
C GLU A 33 21.37 -3.07 -2.10
N ALA A 34 20.23 -2.42 -2.33
CA ALA A 34 19.47 -1.71 -1.30
C ALA A 34 18.28 -2.55 -0.80
N GLU A 35 18.03 -2.51 0.50
CA GLU A 35 16.81 -3.05 1.10
C GLU A 35 15.71 -1.98 1.17
N PHE A 36 14.51 -2.37 0.77
CA PHE A 36 13.33 -1.52 0.79
C PHE A 36 12.25 -2.14 1.67
N GLU A 37 11.50 -1.28 2.34
CA GLU A 37 10.32 -1.64 3.13
C GLU A 37 9.07 -1.01 2.49
N ILE A 38 7.97 -1.75 2.52
CA ILE A 38 6.65 -1.25 2.12
C ILE A 38 5.91 -0.82 3.39
N ASP A 39 5.39 0.42 3.43
CA ASP A 39 4.68 0.95 4.59
C ASP A 39 3.48 0.06 4.98
N LEU A 40 2.61 -0.28 4.01
CA LEU A 40 1.51 -1.21 4.20
C LEU A 40 1.29 -2.08 2.96
N LEU A 41 1.19 -3.39 3.19
CA LEU A 41 0.82 -4.37 2.17
C LEU A 41 -0.47 -5.08 2.60
N VAL A 42 -1.50 -4.97 1.78
CA VAL A 42 -2.87 -5.41 2.14
C VAL A 42 -3.43 -6.32 1.07
N LEU A 43 -3.84 -7.52 1.43
CA LEU A 43 -4.57 -8.43 0.55
C LEU A 43 -6.06 -8.31 0.83
N ILE A 44 -6.84 -7.97 -0.19
CA ILE A 44 -8.31 -7.95 -0.14
C ILE A 44 -8.79 -8.84 -1.28
N GLU A 45 -9.43 -9.96 -0.94
CA GLU A 45 -9.75 -11.03 -1.89
C GLU A 45 -8.52 -11.47 -2.71
N PHE A 46 -8.50 -11.21 -4.02
CA PHE A 46 -7.38 -11.50 -4.92
C PHE A 46 -6.61 -10.25 -5.37
N THR A 47 -6.85 -9.10 -4.74
CA THR A 47 -6.17 -7.84 -5.01
C THR A 47 -5.17 -7.52 -3.90
N LEU A 48 -3.89 -7.46 -4.27
CA LEU A 48 -2.82 -7.03 -3.39
C LEU A 48 -2.60 -5.52 -3.55
N CYS A 49 -2.85 -4.76 -2.49
CA CYS A 49 -2.71 -3.32 -2.42
C CYS A 49 -1.38 -2.98 -1.75
N ILE A 50 -0.52 -2.25 -2.48
CA ILE A 50 0.72 -1.68 -1.97
C ILE A 50 0.44 -0.23 -1.63
N ILE A 51 0.61 0.17 -0.37
CA ILE A 51 0.30 1.52 0.08
C ILE A 51 1.58 2.15 0.64
N GLU A 52 1.93 3.32 0.11
CA GLU A 52 3.00 4.17 0.64
C GLU A 52 2.39 5.43 1.24
N ALA A 53 2.59 5.61 2.55
CA ALA A 53 2.16 6.79 3.26
C ALA A 53 3.31 7.81 3.26
N LYS A 54 3.01 9.10 3.05
CA LYS A 54 4.03 10.14 3.10
C LYS A 54 3.46 11.39 3.78
N VAL A 55 4.26 11.96 4.67
CA VAL A 55 3.92 13.24 5.32
C VAL A 55 4.11 14.41 4.36
N GLY A 56 5.19 14.44 3.55
CA GLY A 56 5.51 15.62 2.71
C GLY A 56 6.18 15.35 1.35
N VAL A 57 6.28 14.10 0.91
CA VAL A 57 6.92 13.76 -0.37
C VAL A 57 6.00 14.10 -1.55
N LYS A 58 6.55 14.70 -2.62
CA LYS A 58 5.82 14.94 -3.86
C LYS A 58 5.42 13.61 -4.52
N GLU A 59 4.17 13.49 -4.94
CA GLU A 59 3.59 12.31 -5.61
C GLU A 59 4.49 11.67 -6.67
N ARG A 60 5.15 12.47 -7.51
CA ARG A 60 6.04 11.97 -8.58
C ARG A 60 7.15 11.06 -8.07
N LYS A 61 7.70 11.30 -6.87
CA LYS A 61 8.72 10.42 -6.28
C LYS A 61 8.07 9.16 -5.72
N ALA A 62 6.93 9.28 -5.03
CA ALA A 62 6.18 8.14 -4.50
C ALA A 62 5.75 7.17 -5.60
N ARG A 63 5.29 7.68 -6.75
CA ARG A 63 4.91 6.85 -7.91
C ARG A 63 6.05 5.99 -8.45
N LYS A 64 7.28 6.53 -8.49
CA LYS A 64 8.45 5.73 -8.91
C LYS A 64 8.75 4.62 -7.92
N GLN A 65 8.70 4.92 -6.63
CA GLN A 65 8.90 3.93 -5.57
C GLN A 65 7.82 2.83 -5.61
N LEU A 66 6.54 3.21 -5.71
CA LEU A 66 5.42 2.29 -5.84
C LEU A 66 5.51 1.41 -7.09
N ALA A 67 5.95 1.95 -8.23
CA ALA A 67 6.19 1.15 -9.43
C ALA A 67 7.30 0.11 -9.24
N ALA A 68 8.37 0.46 -8.51
CA ALA A 68 9.43 -0.48 -8.15
C ALA A 68 8.92 -1.56 -7.19
N HIS A 69 8.17 -1.17 -6.15
CA HIS A 69 7.51 -2.10 -5.21
C HIS A 69 6.63 -3.11 -5.95
N LYS A 70 5.77 -2.62 -6.85
CA LYS A 70 4.89 -3.45 -7.68
C LYS A 70 5.67 -4.45 -8.52
N SER A 71 6.73 -3.99 -9.19
CA SER A 71 7.58 -4.85 -10.01
C SER A 71 8.23 -5.96 -9.19
N CYS A 72 8.72 -5.64 -7.99
CA CYS A 72 9.31 -6.63 -7.10
C CYS A 72 8.27 -7.66 -6.61
N ILE A 73 7.10 -7.20 -6.18
CA ILE A 73 6.01 -8.09 -5.74
C ILE A 73 5.59 -9.07 -6.83
N LEU A 74 5.45 -8.59 -8.07
CA LEU A 74 5.12 -9.44 -9.21
C LEU A 74 6.22 -10.46 -9.51
N PHE A 75 7.49 -10.05 -9.45
CA PHE A 75 8.63 -10.95 -9.61
C PHE A 75 8.65 -12.04 -8.50
N GLN A 76 8.34 -11.67 -7.26
CA GLN A 76 8.33 -12.59 -6.12
C GLN A 76 7.03 -13.40 -5.98
N GLN A 77 6.03 -13.19 -6.84
CA GLN A 77 4.71 -13.83 -6.72
C GLN A 77 4.75 -15.36 -6.51
N PRO A 78 5.59 -16.15 -7.21
CA PRO A 78 5.68 -17.59 -6.95
C PRO A 78 6.13 -17.92 -5.52
N ILE A 79 7.09 -17.14 -5.00
CA ILE A 79 7.62 -17.30 -3.64
C ILE A 79 6.57 -16.89 -2.61
N LEU A 80 5.86 -15.78 -2.86
CA LEU A 80 4.79 -15.30 -1.97
C LEU A 80 3.62 -16.29 -1.90
N GLN A 81 3.27 -16.92 -3.02
CA GLN A 81 2.25 -17.98 -3.08
C GLN A 81 2.70 -19.22 -2.31
N GLN A 82 3.91 -19.73 -2.58
CA GLN A 82 4.37 -20.99 -2.01
C GLN A 82 4.76 -20.89 -0.52
N LYS A 83 5.47 -19.82 -0.14
CA LYS A 83 6.05 -19.70 1.20
C LYS A 83 5.22 -18.88 2.17
N GLN A 84 4.42 -17.93 1.68
CA GLN A 84 3.62 -17.03 2.53
C GLN A 84 2.11 -17.22 2.38
N ASN A 85 1.68 -18.16 1.53
CA ASN A 85 0.27 -18.42 1.22
C ASN A 85 -0.47 -17.12 0.87
N LEU A 86 0.14 -16.31 -0.01
CA LEU A 86 -0.40 -15.07 -0.55
C LEU A 86 -0.83 -15.29 -1.99
N MET A 87 -2.12 -15.56 -2.18
CA MET A 87 -2.74 -15.76 -3.49
C MET A 87 -3.38 -14.45 -3.96
N PHE A 88 -2.85 -13.85 -5.03
CA PHE A 88 -3.39 -12.64 -5.66
C PHE A 88 -3.27 -12.71 -7.18
N SER A 89 -4.18 -12.05 -7.89
CA SER A 89 -4.22 -11.93 -9.35
C SER A 89 -4.08 -10.49 -9.83
N LYS A 90 -4.36 -9.50 -8.97
CA LYS A 90 -4.22 -8.06 -9.26
C LYS A 90 -3.30 -7.42 -8.23
N VAL A 91 -2.48 -6.48 -8.67
CA VAL A 91 -1.67 -5.61 -7.80
C VAL A 91 -1.99 -4.16 -8.11
N LYS A 92 -2.34 -3.40 -7.08
CA LYS A 92 -2.63 -1.96 -7.15
C LYS A 92 -1.70 -1.19 -6.22
N THR A 93 -1.42 0.06 -6.57
CA THR A 93 -0.53 0.92 -5.79
C THR A 93 -1.24 2.18 -5.36
N PHE A 94 -1.10 2.53 -4.08
CA PHE A 94 -1.74 3.69 -3.49
C PHE A 94 -0.71 4.56 -2.80
N TRP A 95 -0.83 5.85 -3.02
CA TRP A 95 -0.07 6.85 -2.30
C TRP A 95 -1.01 7.63 -1.38
N ILE A 96 -0.63 7.74 -0.11
CA ILE A 96 -1.33 8.56 0.88
C ILE A 96 -0.48 9.78 1.19
N SER A 97 -1.08 10.96 1.10
CA SER A 97 -0.43 12.22 1.46
C SER A 97 -1.15 12.89 2.60
N LEU A 98 -0.50 13.03 3.76
CA LEU A 98 -1.06 13.79 4.87
C LEU A 98 -1.06 15.30 4.57
N LYS A 99 0.01 15.81 3.94
CA LYS A 99 0.09 17.22 3.53
C LYS A 99 -0.95 17.62 2.50
N GLU A 100 -1.23 16.74 1.53
CA GLU A 100 -2.24 17.01 0.49
C GLU A 100 -3.63 16.48 0.87
N ARG A 101 -3.74 15.79 2.01
CA ARG A 101 -4.99 15.21 2.55
C ARG A 101 -5.74 14.34 1.54
N LYS A 102 -5.01 13.56 0.75
CA LYS A 102 -5.60 12.69 -0.27
C LYS A 102 -4.92 11.34 -0.35
N VAL A 103 -5.64 10.39 -0.94
CA VAL A 103 -5.17 9.07 -1.35
C VAL A 103 -5.33 8.97 -2.86
N VAL A 104 -4.30 8.48 -3.54
CA VAL A 104 -4.27 8.35 -5.00
C VAL A 104 -3.94 6.91 -5.38
N GLU A 105 -4.76 6.29 -6.23
CA GLU A 105 -4.35 5.06 -6.93
C GLU A 105 -3.40 5.46 -8.07
N THR A 106 -2.13 5.05 -7.99
CA THR A 106 -1.10 5.64 -8.85
C THR A 106 -1.06 5.05 -10.27
N GLU A 107 -1.89 4.07 -10.57
CA GLU A 107 -2.08 3.58 -11.94
C GLU A 107 -3.16 4.34 -12.70
N THR A 108 -4.26 4.71 -12.02
CA THR A 108 -5.46 5.32 -12.64
C THR A 108 -5.52 6.83 -12.42
N ASN A 109 -4.78 7.35 -11.44
CA ASN A 109 -4.93 8.70 -10.90
C ASN A 109 -6.29 8.98 -10.28
N GLU A 110 -7.06 7.94 -9.95
CA GLU A 110 -8.24 8.13 -9.13
C GLU A 110 -7.80 8.63 -7.75
N GLU A 111 -8.57 9.58 -7.21
CA GLU A 111 -8.28 10.24 -5.95
C GLU A 111 -9.45 10.10 -4.99
N MET A 112 -9.15 10.10 -3.69
CA MET A 112 -10.09 10.18 -2.60
C MET A 112 -9.54 11.08 -1.50
N GLU A 113 -10.41 11.84 -0.83
CA GLU A 113 -10.02 12.60 0.36
C GLU A 113 -9.57 11.65 1.47
N PHE A 114 -8.51 12.02 2.20
CA PHE A 114 -7.92 11.18 3.22
C PHE A 114 -8.92 10.79 4.32
N TYR A 115 -9.76 11.71 4.79
CA TYR A 115 -10.74 11.41 5.84
C TYR A 115 -11.84 10.46 5.36
N SER A 116 -12.35 10.65 4.13
CA SER A 116 -13.29 9.70 3.52
C SER A 116 -12.67 8.32 3.33
N PHE A 117 -11.37 8.26 3.00
CA PHE A 117 -10.64 7.01 2.94
C PHE A 117 -10.55 6.31 4.29
N LEU A 118 -10.29 7.04 5.39
CA LEU A 118 -10.24 6.43 6.73
C LEU A 118 -11.59 5.87 7.18
N GLU A 119 -12.71 6.43 6.71
CA GLU A 119 -14.04 5.91 7.01
C GLU A 119 -14.32 4.59 6.30
N ASN A 120 -13.94 4.48 5.02
CA ASN A 120 -14.25 3.32 4.17
C ASN A 120 -13.10 2.96 3.21
N PRO A 121 -11.94 2.50 3.72
CA PRO A 121 -10.75 2.33 2.89
C PRO A 121 -10.92 1.26 1.82
N ILE A 122 -11.67 0.18 2.14
CA ILE A 122 -11.86 -0.96 1.24
C ILE A 122 -12.60 -0.57 -0.04
N VAL A 123 -13.57 0.34 0.05
CA VAL A 123 -14.32 0.82 -1.12
C VAL A 123 -13.37 1.41 -2.15
N PHE A 124 -12.41 2.22 -1.71
CA PHE A 124 -11.42 2.81 -2.61
C PHE A 124 -10.38 1.81 -3.09
N LEU A 125 -9.84 0.98 -2.18
CA LEU A 125 -8.83 -0.02 -2.52
C LEU A 125 -9.32 -1.05 -3.54
N MET A 126 -10.64 -1.32 -3.58
CA MET A 126 -11.24 -2.32 -4.46
C MET A 126 -11.72 -1.79 -5.81
N LYS A 127 -11.96 -0.48 -6.00
CA LYS A 127 -12.30 0.12 -7.31
C LYS A 127 -11.29 -0.24 -8.40
#